data_AF-A0A418NBK7-F1
#
_entry.id   AF-A0A418NBK7-F1
#
_cell.length_a   1.000
_cell.length_b   1.000
_cell.length_c   1.000
_cell.angle_alpha   90.00
_cell.angle_beta   90.00
_cell.angle_gamma   90.00
#
_symmetry.space_group_name_H-M   'P 1'
#
loop_
_entity.id
_entity.type
_entity.pdbx_description
1 polymer ?
#
loop_
_entity_poly.entity_id
_entity_poly.type
_entity_poly.pdbx_seq_one_letter_code
_entity_poly.pdbx_strand_id
1 'polypeptide(L)'
;MNKEHIISELIRTTSENDGKPLSMDRFREETGIRKEDWYGIFWTKWSDAQIAAGLEPNQFGESAINLDEILLRIVELTRQLGRIPTKPEFQITKRSDSTFPSVVTIRKRLGNKDEIVKAIHDFCLKYNEWDDVLKICNEYIDNIPEEPEIYTPDNSLLSGHVYLLKHGKEYKIGRSTDAAKRYKEIKIQMPFKTEEIHVIETDDTVGIEAYWHKRFAKKRLEGEWFALNNNDIKAFKRRRFM
;
A
#
# COMPACT_ATOMS: atom_id res chain seq x y z
N MET A 1 -26.51 27.81 -5.80
CA MET A 1 -26.08 27.03 -6.98
C MET A 1 -27.28 26.24 -7.51
N ASN A 2 -27.52 26.19 -8.83
CA ASN A 2 -28.58 25.37 -9.41
C ASN A 2 -28.00 24.37 -10.43
N LYS A 3 -28.74 23.30 -10.73
CA LYS A 3 -28.28 22.19 -11.58
C LYS A 3 -27.87 22.66 -12.98
N GLU A 4 -28.65 23.56 -13.56
CA GLU A 4 -28.44 24.09 -14.93
C GLU A 4 -27.16 24.90 -15.04
N HIS A 5 -26.83 25.71 -14.04
CA HIS A 5 -25.58 26.48 -14.01
C HIS A 5 -24.35 25.59 -13.95
N ILE A 6 -24.40 24.48 -13.20
CA ILE A 6 -23.29 23.53 -13.12
C ILE A 6 -23.10 22.83 -14.48
N ILE A 7 -24.20 22.47 -15.15
CA ILE A 7 -24.16 21.90 -16.50
C ILE A 7 -23.59 22.90 -17.51
N SER A 8 -24.01 24.17 -17.46
CA SER A 8 -23.48 25.20 -18.38
C SER A 8 -22.00 25.45 -18.19
N GLU A 9 -21.53 25.49 -16.93
CA GLU A 9 -20.10 25.63 -16.62
C GLU A 9 -19.29 24.40 -17.06
N LEU A 10 -19.85 23.19 -16.92
CA LEU A 10 -19.24 21.96 -17.46
C LEU A 10 -19.06 22.04 -18.98
N ILE A 11 -20.08 22.48 -19.71
CA ILE A 11 -20.01 22.63 -21.18
C ILE A 11 -19.01 23.71 -21.58
N ARG A 12 -19.02 24.87 -20.89
CA ARG A 12 -18.09 25.99 -21.13
C ARG A 12 -16.64 25.56 -20.93
N THR A 13 -16.32 25.02 -19.75
CA THR A 13 -14.96 24.59 -19.41
C THR A 13 -14.46 23.44 -20.28
N THR A 14 -15.34 22.56 -20.73
CA THR A 14 -15.00 21.49 -21.67
C THR A 14 -14.68 22.05 -23.05
N SER A 15 -15.44 23.03 -23.52
CA SER A 15 -15.20 23.70 -24.81
C SER A 15 -13.88 24.48 -24.81
N GLU A 16 -13.53 25.10 -23.68
CA GLU A 16 -12.26 25.81 -23.48
C GLU A 16 -11.06 24.87 -23.31
N ASN A 17 -11.29 23.60 -22.96
CA ASN A 17 -10.27 22.58 -22.73
C ASN A 17 -10.26 21.51 -23.85
N ASP A 18 -10.24 21.95 -25.11
CA ASP A 18 -10.14 21.11 -26.32
C ASP A 18 -11.19 19.98 -26.38
N GLY A 19 -12.40 20.24 -25.88
CA GLY A 19 -13.50 19.27 -25.87
C GLY A 19 -13.36 18.17 -24.81
N LYS A 20 -12.39 18.27 -23.89
CA LYS A 20 -12.19 17.31 -22.79
C LYS A 20 -12.71 17.88 -21.47
N PRO A 21 -13.57 17.17 -20.73
CA PRO A 21 -14.08 17.70 -19.48
C PRO A 21 -13.00 17.74 -18.40
N LEU A 22 -13.02 18.81 -17.60
CA LEU A 22 -12.06 18.98 -16.51
C LEU A 22 -12.21 17.91 -15.41
N SER A 23 -11.10 17.62 -14.74
CA SER A 23 -11.15 16.88 -13.47
C SER A 23 -11.89 17.71 -12.42
N MET A 24 -12.44 17.05 -11.39
CA MET A 24 -13.18 17.72 -10.31
C MET A 24 -12.38 18.86 -9.67
N ASP A 25 -11.07 18.67 -9.42
CA ASP A 25 -10.22 19.69 -8.80
C ASP A 25 -9.99 20.89 -9.72
N ARG A 26 -9.71 20.66 -11.02
CA ARG A 26 -9.55 21.75 -12.00
C ARG A 26 -10.85 22.51 -12.24
N PHE A 27 -11.98 21.80 -12.30
CA PHE A 27 -13.29 22.43 -12.44
C PHE A 27 -13.59 23.38 -11.27
N ARG A 28 -13.24 22.98 -10.03
CA ARG A 28 -13.36 23.84 -8.84
C ARG A 28 -12.45 25.07 -8.94
N GLU A 29 -11.21 24.90 -9.40
CA GLU A 29 -10.26 26.01 -9.56
C GLU A 29 -10.74 27.04 -10.59
N GLU A 30 -11.30 26.57 -11.71
CA GLU A 30 -11.73 27.44 -12.82
C GLU A 30 -13.07 28.13 -12.56
N THR A 31 -14.01 27.45 -11.91
CA THR A 31 -15.40 27.92 -11.77
C THR A 31 -15.77 28.36 -10.35
N GLY A 32 -14.95 27.99 -9.37
CA GLY A 32 -15.25 28.17 -7.95
C GLY A 32 -16.35 27.24 -7.41
N ILE A 33 -16.98 26.42 -8.25
CA ILE A 33 -18.04 25.47 -7.86
C ILE A 33 -17.42 24.34 -7.04
N ARG A 34 -17.90 24.16 -5.81
CA ARG A 34 -17.36 23.19 -4.86
C ARG A 34 -18.11 21.86 -4.93
N LYS A 35 -17.50 20.82 -4.37
CA LYS A 35 -18.12 19.49 -4.28
C LYS A 35 -19.46 19.55 -3.54
N GLU A 36 -19.53 20.36 -2.47
CA GLU A 36 -20.73 20.53 -1.65
C GLU A 36 -21.91 21.15 -2.43
N ASP A 37 -21.65 21.85 -3.54
CA ASP A 37 -22.70 22.50 -4.34
C ASP A 37 -23.50 21.52 -5.21
N TRP A 38 -23.01 20.28 -5.38
CA TRP A 38 -23.64 19.29 -6.25
C TRP A 38 -23.69 17.86 -5.70
N TYR A 39 -22.71 17.46 -4.89
CA TYR A 39 -22.58 16.10 -4.36
C TYR A 39 -23.68 15.82 -3.33
N GLY A 40 -24.51 14.82 -3.59
CA GLY A 40 -25.66 14.50 -2.75
C GLY A 40 -26.84 15.46 -2.89
N ILE A 41 -26.75 16.45 -3.77
CA ILE A 41 -27.84 17.38 -4.12
C ILE A 41 -28.41 17.01 -5.50
N PHE A 42 -27.54 16.99 -6.51
CA PHE A 42 -27.93 16.70 -7.90
C PHE A 42 -27.34 15.38 -8.41
N TRP A 43 -26.14 15.01 -7.94
CA TRP A 43 -25.42 13.81 -8.41
C TRP A 43 -24.66 13.11 -7.28
N THR A 44 -24.41 11.81 -7.44
CA THR A 44 -23.66 10.98 -6.48
C THR A 44 -22.18 10.86 -6.84
N LYS A 45 -21.84 11.05 -8.11
CA LYS A 45 -20.46 11.00 -8.63
C LYS A 45 -20.24 12.13 -9.63
N TRP A 46 -18.97 12.53 -9.78
CA TRP A 46 -18.58 13.55 -10.75
C TRP A 46 -18.85 13.12 -12.20
N SER A 47 -18.68 11.82 -12.50
CA SER A 47 -19.03 11.25 -13.79
C SER A 47 -20.50 11.46 -14.15
N ASP A 48 -21.41 11.39 -13.17
CA ASP A 48 -22.85 11.58 -13.42
C ASP A 48 -23.16 13.02 -13.84
N ALA A 49 -22.42 13.99 -13.30
CA ALA A 49 -22.52 15.39 -13.70
C ALA A 49 -22.02 15.60 -15.13
N GLN A 50 -20.92 14.95 -15.51
CA GLN A 50 -20.39 14.97 -16.88
C GLN A 50 -21.38 14.33 -17.88
N ILE A 51 -21.96 13.17 -17.55
CA ILE A 51 -23.00 12.52 -18.38
C ILE A 51 -24.22 13.43 -18.53
N ALA A 52 -24.68 14.06 -17.45
CA ALA A 52 -25.83 14.96 -17.49
C ALA A 52 -25.59 16.21 -18.35
N ALA A 53 -24.32 16.60 -18.55
CA ALA A 53 -23.93 17.66 -19.48
C ALA A 53 -23.72 17.17 -20.92
N GLY A 54 -23.99 15.89 -21.21
CA GLY A 54 -23.79 15.28 -22.53
C GLY A 54 -22.31 15.03 -22.87
N LEU A 55 -21.44 15.00 -21.86
CA LEU A 55 -20.00 14.84 -22.01
C LEU A 55 -19.59 13.39 -21.74
N GLU A 56 -18.57 12.92 -22.45
CA GLU A 56 -17.94 11.64 -22.12
C GLU A 56 -17.13 11.78 -20.82
N PRO A 57 -17.45 11.04 -19.75
CA PRO A 57 -16.74 11.16 -18.48
C PRO A 57 -15.27 10.80 -18.62
N ASN A 58 -14.44 11.46 -17.81
CA ASN A 58 -13.05 11.03 -17.67
C ASN A 58 -13.04 9.59 -17.15
N GLN A 59 -12.41 8.69 -17.91
CA GLN A 59 -12.25 7.30 -17.49
C GLN A 59 -11.32 7.27 -16.27
N PHE A 60 -11.90 7.11 -15.08
CA PHE A 60 -11.13 6.88 -13.86
C PHE A 60 -10.53 5.48 -13.92
N GLY A 61 -9.26 5.43 -14.30
CA GLY A 61 -8.46 4.21 -14.37
C GLY A 61 -8.60 3.54 -15.73
N GLU A 62 -7.48 3.41 -16.44
CA GLU A 62 -7.31 2.45 -17.52
C GLU A 62 -7.93 1.11 -17.09
N SER A 63 -8.70 0.48 -18.00
CA SER A 63 -9.24 -0.87 -17.86
C SER A 63 -8.23 -1.74 -17.13
N ALA A 64 -8.66 -2.42 -16.05
CA ALA A 64 -7.77 -3.20 -15.21
C ALA A 64 -6.95 -4.17 -16.07
N ILE A 65 -5.67 -3.82 -16.34
CA ILE A 65 -4.74 -4.66 -17.08
C ILE A 65 -4.76 -6.03 -16.42
N ASN A 66 -5.01 -7.07 -17.21
CA ASN A 66 -5.08 -8.44 -16.71
C ASN A 66 -3.72 -8.81 -16.08
N LEU A 67 -3.74 -9.62 -15.02
CA LEU A 67 -2.52 -10.08 -14.35
C LEU A 67 -1.54 -10.73 -15.32
N ASP A 68 -2.04 -11.54 -16.27
CA ASP A 68 -1.21 -12.19 -17.28
C ASP A 68 -0.57 -11.18 -18.25
N GLU A 69 -1.27 -10.10 -18.57
CA GLU A 69 -0.74 -9.02 -19.43
C GLU A 69 0.31 -8.20 -18.68
N ILE A 70 0.11 -7.92 -17.38
CA ILE A 70 1.13 -7.31 -16.52
C ILE A 70 2.39 -8.19 -16.49
N LEU A 71 2.22 -9.50 -16.28
CA LEU A 71 3.33 -10.46 -16.23
C LEU A 71 4.07 -10.52 -17.56
N LEU A 72 3.36 -10.59 -18.69
CA LEU A 72 3.96 -10.59 -20.01
C LEU A 72 4.87 -9.37 -20.22
N ARG A 73 4.42 -8.16 -19.89
CA ARG A 73 5.24 -6.94 -20.02
C ARG A 73 6.48 -6.97 -19.12
N ILE A 74 6.38 -7.55 -17.93
CA ILE A 74 7.51 -7.68 -17.01
C ILE A 74 8.51 -8.74 -17.51
N VAL A 75 8.02 -9.85 -18.06
CA VAL A 75 8.83 -10.91 -18.68
C VAL A 75 9.61 -10.35 -19.87
N GLU A 76 8.94 -9.61 -20.76
CA GLU A 76 9.58 -8.92 -21.89
C GLU A 76 10.69 -7.96 -21.42
N LEU A 77 10.41 -7.15 -20.40
CA LEU A 77 11.41 -6.25 -19.81
C LEU A 77 12.58 -7.03 -19.20
N THR A 78 12.30 -8.17 -18.55
CA THR A 78 13.34 -9.04 -17.96
C THR A 78 14.26 -9.60 -19.03
N ARG A 79 13.69 -10.09 -20.15
CA ARG A 79 14.45 -10.53 -21.32
C ARG A 79 15.30 -9.40 -21.91
N GLN A 80 14.74 -8.20 -22.07
CA GLN A 80 15.46 -7.04 -22.62
C GLN A 80 16.64 -6.61 -21.73
N LEU A 81 16.48 -6.67 -20.41
CA LEU A 81 17.54 -6.29 -19.47
C LEU A 81 18.56 -7.41 -19.23
N GLY A 82 18.21 -8.66 -19.52
CA GLY A 82 19.04 -9.83 -19.18
C GLY A 82 19.18 -10.06 -17.67
N ARG A 83 18.33 -9.43 -16.85
CA ARG A 83 18.32 -9.53 -15.38
C ARG A 83 16.96 -9.13 -14.82
N ILE A 84 16.70 -9.50 -13.56
CA ILE A 84 15.49 -9.09 -12.86
C ILE A 84 15.37 -7.56 -12.81
N PRO A 85 14.28 -6.96 -13.34
CA PRO A 85 14.07 -5.52 -13.32
C PRO A 85 13.98 -4.97 -11.89
N THR A 86 14.45 -3.75 -11.67
CA THR A 86 14.29 -3.05 -10.39
C THR A 86 13.27 -1.91 -10.51
N LYS A 87 12.95 -1.30 -9.37
CA LYS A 87 11.94 -0.23 -9.30
C LYS A 87 12.27 0.94 -10.24
N PRO A 88 13.52 1.47 -10.27
CA PRO A 88 13.94 2.45 -11.27
C PRO A 88 13.66 2.06 -12.73
N GLU A 89 13.96 0.82 -13.16
CA GLU A 89 13.71 0.41 -14.55
C GLU A 89 12.21 0.35 -14.86
N PHE A 90 11.35 -0.09 -13.93
CA PHE A 90 9.90 0.01 -14.12
C PHE A 90 9.43 1.45 -14.31
N GLN A 91 10.01 2.41 -13.57
CA GLN A 91 9.66 3.83 -13.71
C GLN A 91 10.14 4.41 -15.04
N ILE A 92 11.35 4.06 -15.48
CA ILE A 92 11.88 4.48 -16.77
C ILE A 92 11.03 3.91 -17.90
N THR A 93 10.71 2.61 -17.83
CA THR A 93 9.89 1.93 -18.84
C THR A 93 8.49 2.51 -18.93
N LYS A 94 7.82 2.82 -17.81
CA LYS A 94 6.52 3.51 -17.82
C LYS A 94 6.57 4.92 -18.44
N ARG A 95 7.70 5.61 -18.30
CA ARG A 95 7.88 6.95 -18.89
C ARG A 95 8.07 6.89 -20.40
N SER A 96 8.74 5.85 -20.90
CA SER A 96 8.95 5.63 -22.34
C SER A 96 7.78 4.93 -23.03
N ASP A 97 7.05 4.07 -22.30
CA ASP A 97 5.88 3.33 -22.77
C ASP A 97 4.69 3.56 -21.83
N SER A 98 3.73 4.35 -22.30
CA SER A 98 2.51 4.65 -21.54
C SER A 98 1.62 3.43 -21.33
N THR A 99 1.79 2.33 -22.08
CA THR A 99 1.03 1.09 -21.90
C THR A 99 1.62 0.18 -20.83
N PHE A 100 2.86 0.41 -20.41
CA PHE A 100 3.48 -0.35 -19.35
C PHE A 100 2.72 -0.15 -18.02
N PRO A 101 2.59 -1.16 -17.14
CA PRO A 101 1.90 -0.99 -15.87
C PRO A 101 2.68 -0.06 -14.92
N SER A 102 1.95 0.75 -14.15
CA SER A 102 2.60 1.61 -13.15
C SER A 102 3.25 0.78 -12.03
N VAL A 103 4.33 1.29 -11.43
CA VAL A 103 4.98 0.63 -10.28
C VAL A 103 3.99 0.36 -9.13
N VAL A 104 3.04 1.27 -8.93
CA VAL A 104 2.00 1.12 -7.90
C VAL A 104 1.07 -0.06 -8.25
N THR A 105 0.69 -0.20 -9.52
CA THR A 105 -0.11 -1.34 -10.02
C THR A 105 0.65 -2.65 -9.87
N ILE A 106 1.92 -2.70 -10.28
CA ILE A 106 2.79 -3.87 -10.16
C ILE A 106 2.89 -4.30 -8.69
N ARG A 107 3.23 -3.38 -7.78
CA ARG A 107 3.35 -3.68 -6.34
C ARG A 107 2.05 -4.11 -5.70
N LYS A 108 0.92 -3.50 -6.07
CA LYS A 108 -0.39 -3.85 -5.54
C LYS A 108 -0.86 -5.25 -5.98
N ARG A 109 -0.44 -5.71 -7.17
CA ARG A 109 -0.90 -6.97 -7.76
C ARG A 109 0.06 -8.14 -7.53
N LEU A 110 1.37 -7.89 -7.58
CA LEU A 110 2.42 -8.91 -7.56
C LEU A 110 3.27 -8.88 -6.28
N GLY A 111 3.15 -7.84 -5.45
CA GLY A 111 3.80 -7.79 -4.15
C GLY A 111 5.26 -7.34 -4.19
N ASN A 112 6.11 -8.02 -3.42
CA ASN A 112 7.52 -7.71 -3.23
C ASN A 112 8.41 -8.26 -4.37
N LYS A 113 9.72 -8.02 -4.32
CA LYS A 113 10.62 -8.39 -5.43
C LYS A 113 10.65 -9.90 -5.64
N ASP A 114 10.67 -10.68 -4.56
CA ASP A 114 10.77 -12.14 -4.64
C ASP A 114 9.46 -12.76 -5.09
N GLU A 115 8.32 -12.20 -4.65
CA GLU A 115 6.99 -12.56 -5.15
C GLU A 115 6.83 -12.24 -6.64
N ILE A 116 7.37 -11.09 -7.10
CA ILE A 116 7.42 -10.76 -8.53
C ILE A 116 8.26 -11.78 -9.29
N VAL A 117 9.45 -12.16 -8.80
CA VAL A 117 10.31 -13.15 -9.48
C VAL A 117 9.64 -14.52 -9.54
N LYS A 118 8.99 -14.96 -8.45
CA LYS A 118 8.21 -16.21 -8.44
C LYS A 118 7.06 -16.16 -9.44
N ALA A 119 6.32 -15.04 -9.51
CA ALA A 119 5.23 -14.88 -10.45
C ALA A 119 5.70 -14.87 -11.92
N ILE A 120 6.86 -14.26 -12.21
CA ILE A 120 7.51 -14.33 -13.54
C ILE A 120 7.88 -15.78 -13.85
N HIS A 121 8.55 -16.47 -12.91
CA HIS A 121 8.97 -17.86 -13.07
C HIS A 121 7.77 -18.78 -13.37
N ASP A 122 6.71 -18.72 -12.55
CA ASP A 122 5.50 -19.54 -12.73
C ASP A 122 4.75 -19.23 -14.02
N PHE A 123 4.78 -17.96 -14.46
CA PHE A 123 4.24 -17.57 -15.75
C PHE A 123 5.04 -18.17 -16.90
N CYS A 124 6.37 -18.11 -16.84
CA CYS A 124 7.25 -18.66 -17.86
C CYS A 124 7.17 -20.19 -17.94
N LEU A 125 6.92 -20.90 -16.83
CA LEU A 125 6.70 -22.35 -16.84
C LEU A 125 5.48 -22.79 -17.68
N LYS A 126 4.51 -21.90 -17.90
CA LYS A 126 3.31 -22.22 -18.72
C LYS A 126 3.62 -22.21 -20.22
N TYR A 127 4.71 -21.58 -20.66
CA TYR A 127 5.04 -21.39 -22.07
C TYR A 127 6.54 -21.62 -22.32
N ASN A 128 6.89 -22.60 -23.15
CA ASN A 128 8.29 -22.94 -23.48
C ASN A 128 9.08 -21.82 -24.18
N GLU A 129 8.45 -20.71 -24.55
CA GLU A 129 9.12 -19.60 -25.25
C GLU A 129 10.01 -18.74 -24.33
N TRP A 130 9.99 -18.94 -23.01
CA TRP A 130 10.65 -18.09 -22.01
C TRP A 130 11.82 -18.75 -21.27
N ASP A 131 12.46 -19.77 -21.85
CA ASP A 131 13.58 -20.52 -21.24
C ASP A 131 14.76 -19.65 -20.80
N ASP A 132 15.04 -18.57 -21.53
CA ASP A 132 16.06 -17.58 -21.18
C ASP A 132 15.70 -16.78 -19.93
N VAL A 133 14.44 -16.37 -19.79
CA VAL A 133 13.93 -15.67 -18.60
C VAL A 133 13.85 -16.62 -17.41
N LEU A 134 13.49 -17.89 -17.62
CA LEU A 134 13.53 -18.93 -16.58
C LEU A 134 14.92 -19.09 -15.99
N LYS A 135 15.98 -19.06 -16.82
CA LYS A 135 17.36 -19.10 -16.33
C LYS A 135 17.68 -17.90 -15.43
N ILE A 136 17.29 -16.69 -15.83
CA ILE A 136 17.48 -15.48 -15.02
C ILE A 136 16.73 -15.58 -13.69
N CYS A 137 15.50 -16.10 -13.69
CA CYS A 137 14.73 -16.33 -12.48
C CYS A 137 15.38 -17.37 -11.57
N ASN A 138 15.84 -18.50 -12.12
CA ASN A 138 16.50 -19.56 -11.36
C ASN A 138 17.82 -19.06 -10.77
N GLU A 139 18.66 -18.37 -11.55
CA GLU A 139 19.87 -17.75 -11.03
C GLU A 139 19.56 -16.76 -9.89
N TYR A 140 18.47 -16.00 -9.99
CA TYR A 140 18.04 -15.14 -8.89
C TYR A 140 17.66 -15.98 -7.67
N ILE A 141 16.81 -16.99 -7.84
CA ILE A 141 16.29 -17.88 -6.77
C ILE A 141 17.43 -18.63 -6.07
N ASP A 142 18.39 -19.17 -6.82
CA ASP A 142 19.54 -19.91 -6.31
C ASP A 142 20.53 -19.00 -5.56
N ASN A 143 20.56 -17.70 -5.90
CA ASN A 143 21.36 -16.68 -5.21
C ASN A 143 20.57 -15.94 -4.12
N ILE A 144 19.31 -16.29 -3.87
CA ILE A 144 18.65 -15.89 -2.62
C ILE A 144 19.44 -16.62 -1.52
N PRO A 145 20.05 -15.92 -0.56
CA PRO A 145 20.66 -16.59 0.59
C PRO A 145 19.61 -17.54 1.15
N GLU A 146 19.93 -18.84 1.30
CA GLU A 146 19.06 -19.76 2.03
C GLU A 146 18.68 -19.09 3.34
N GLU A 147 17.47 -18.53 3.42
CA GLU A 147 16.88 -18.27 4.70
C GLU A 147 16.72 -19.66 5.32
N PRO A 148 17.21 -19.88 6.55
CA PRO A 148 17.19 -21.19 7.17
C PRO A 148 15.77 -21.74 7.04
N GLU A 149 15.65 -22.96 6.52
CA GLU A 149 14.38 -23.66 6.30
C GLU A 149 13.38 -23.31 7.40
N ILE A 150 12.40 -22.47 7.06
CA ILE A 150 11.25 -22.29 7.92
C ILE A 150 10.46 -23.58 7.76
N TYR A 151 10.72 -24.53 8.64
CA TYR A 151 9.89 -25.69 8.86
C TYR A 151 8.43 -25.21 8.94
N THR A 152 7.63 -25.54 7.94
CA THR A 152 6.20 -25.28 7.93
C THR A 152 5.47 -26.50 8.53
N PRO A 153 4.97 -26.44 9.77
CA PRO A 153 3.74 -27.11 10.08
C PRO A 153 2.60 -26.14 9.75
N ASP A 154 1.88 -26.46 8.68
CA ASP A 154 0.42 -26.36 8.60
C ASP A 154 -0.25 -25.22 9.40
N ASN A 155 -0.69 -24.18 8.70
CA ASN A 155 -1.77 -23.26 9.11
C ASN A 155 -1.64 -22.62 10.52
N SER A 156 -0.82 -21.58 10.68
CA SER A 156 -0.99 -20.64 11.80
C SER A 156 -0.57 -19.20 11.45
N LEU A 157 -1.59 -18.37 11.21
CA LEU A 157 -1.73 -16.95 11.54
C LEU A 157 -0.44 -16.10 11.60
N LEU A 158 -0.32 -15.13 10.68
CA LEU A 158 0.72 -14.08 10.64
C LEU A 158 0.96 -13.45 12.03
N SER A 159 1.95 -13.95 12.77
CA SER A 159 2.35 -13.41 14.08
C SER A 159 2.99 -12.03 13.92
N GLY A 160 2.27 -11.00 14.36
CA GLY A 160 2.81 -9.68 14.59
C GLY A 160 3.08 -9.43 16.09
N HIS A 161 3.57 -8.25 16.43
CA HIS A 161 4.01 -7.90 17.78
C HIS A 161 3.35 -6.61 18.25
N VAL A 162 2.86 -6.58 19.48
CA VAL A 162 2.51 -5.35 20.20
C VAL A 162 3.52 -5.14 21.31
N TYR A 163 4.25 -4.04 21.28
CA TYR A 163 5.36 -3.77 22.20
C TYR A 163 5.07 -2.60 23.14
N LEU A 164 5.74 -2.64 24.29
CA LEU A 164 5.79 -1.56 25.26
C LEU A 164 7.23 -1.07 25.38
N LEU A 165 7.48 0.15 24.93
CA LEU A 165 8.77 0.83 25.08
C LEU A 165 8.69 1.84 26.24
N LYS A 166 9.82 2.15 26.84
CA LYS A 166 9.98 3.16 27.87
C LYS A 166 11.01 4.20 27.44
N HIS A 167 10.66 5.46 27.64
CA HIS A 167 11.56 6.59 27.50
C HIS A 167 11.42 7.50 28.72
N GLY A 168 12.46 7.61 29.54
CA GLY A 168 12.38 8.35 30.80
C GLY A 168 11.30 7.78 31.75
N LYS A 169 10.26 8.59 32.02
CA LYS A 169 9.10 8.21 32.85
C LYS A 169 7.86 7.82 32.04
N GLU A 170 7.96 7.85 30.71
CA GLU A 170 6.86 7.68 29.78
C GLU A 170 6.99 6.35 29.03
N TYR A 171 5.86 5.83 28.59
CA TYR A 171 5.78 4.53 27.94
C TYR A 171 5.06 4.64 26.61
N LYS A 172 5.58 3.99 25.58
CA LYS A 172 4.95 3.93 24.26
C LYS A 172 4.41 2.54 23.99
N ILE A 173 3.16 2.47 23.54
CA ILE A 173 2.54 1.25 23.06
C ILE A 173 2.43 1.36 21.55
N GLY A 174 3.04 0.42 20.84
CA GLY A 174 2.98 0.36 19.38
C GLY A 174 2.95 -1.08 18.90
N ARG A 175 2.69 -1.25 17.60
CA ARG A 175 2.65 -2.56 16.96
C ARG A 175 3.57 -2.66 15.76
N SER A 176 3.94 -3.87 15.43
CA SER A 176 4.69 -4.24 14.23
C SER A 176 4.06 -5.47 13.60
N THR A 177 3.74 -5.42 12.31
CA THR A 177 3.29 -6.58 11.54
C THR A 177 4.46 -7.39 10.97
N ASP A 178 5.70 -6.99 11.27
CA ASP A 178 6.90 -7.50 10.63
C ASP A 178 7.51 -8.65 11.46
N ALA A 179 7.55 -9.84 10.86
CA ALA A 179 8.05 -11.07 11.46
C ALA A 179 9.53 -10.92 11.88
N ALA A 180 9.79 -10.91 13.19
CA ALA A 180 11.04 -11.14 13.94
C ALA A 180 12.36 -10.39 13.56
N LYS A 181 12.61 -9.96 12.31
CA LYS A 181 13.85 -9.29 11.88
C LYS A 181 13.85 -7.77 12.10
N ARG A 182 12.71 -7.09 11.89
CA ARG A 182 12.63 -5.61 11.92
C ARG A 182 12.65 -5.00 13.33
N TYR A 183 12.22 -5.73 14.36
CA TYR A 183 12.19 -5.20 15.73
C TYR A 183 13.59 -4.83 16.25
N LYS A 184 14.60 -5.64 15.90
CA LYS A 184 16.01 -5.35 16.20
C LYS A 184 16.54 -4.13 15.42
N GLU A 185 16.04 -3.88 14.21
CA GLU A 185 16.42 -2.72 13.39
C GLU A 185 15.73 -1.42 13.83
N ILE A 186 14.48 -1.49 14.31
CA ILE A 186 13.77 -0.32 14.85
C ILE A 186 14.54 0.24 16.06
N LYS A 187 15.16 -0.62 16.88
CA LYS A 187 16.04 -0.22 17.99
C LYS A 187 17.28 0.57 17.54
N ILE A 188 17.69 0.45 16.28
CA ILE A 188 18.89 1.10 15.70
C ILE A 188 18.54 2.49 15.14
N GLN A 189 17.29 2.73 14.72
CA GLN A 189 16.88 4.00 14.08
C GLN A 189 16.19 5.01 15.00
N MET A 190 15.97 4.70 16.29
CA MET A 190 15.31 5.65 17.18
C MET A 190 16.29 6.68 17.78
N PRO A 191 16.02 8.00 17.67
CA PRO A 191 16.93 9.06 18.09
C PRO A 191 17.15 9.16 19.62
N PHE A 192 16.46 8.33 20.42
CA PHE A 192 16.57 8.33 21.87
C PHE A 192 16.76 6.90 22.42
N LYS A 193 17.49 6.75 23.53
CA LYS A 193 17.61 5.47 24.26
C LYS A 193 16.23 5.05 24.80
N THR A 194 15.54 4.17 24.08
CA THR A 194 14.29 3.55 24.53
C THR A 194 14.55 2.15 25.07
N GLU A 195 14.04 1.85 26.26
CA GLU A 195 14.11 0.52 26.88
C GLU A 195 12.87 -0.29 26.50
N GLU A 196 13.06 -1.51 26.01
CA GLU A 196 11.97 -2.45 25.77
C GLU A 196 11.53 -3.09 27.09
N ILE A 197 10.26 -2.92 27.43
CA ILE A 197 9.70 -3.43 28.69
C ILE A 197 9.01 -4.77 28.50
N HIS A 198 8.30 -4.95 27.38
CA HIS A 198 7.60 -6.18 27.05
C HIS A 198 7.14 -6.20 25.58
N VAL A 199 6.96 -7.41 25.05
CA VAL A 199 6.45 -7.66 23.70
C VAL A 199 5.41 -8.77 23.78
N ILE A 200 4.28 -8.58 23.11
CA ILE A 200 3.19 -9.54 22.95
C ILE A 200 3.16 -9.98 21.48
N GLU A 201 3.43 -11.25 21.22
CA GLU A 201 3.22 -11.87 19.91
C GLU A 201 1.73 -12.18 19.73
N THR A 202 1.17 -11.79 18.59
CA THR A 202 -0.25 -11.91 18.26
C THR A 202 -0.49 -11.75 16.76
N ASP A 203 -1.43 -12.50 16.23
CA ASP A 203 -1.95 -12.38 14.86
C ASP A 203 -2.84 -11.15 14.65
N ASP A 204 -3.52 -10.68 15.70
CA ASP A 204 -4.36 -9.48 15.72
C ASP A 204 -3.64 -8.29 16.38
N THR A 205 -2.56 -7.82 15.74
CA THR A 205 -1.82 -6.64 16.24
C THR A 205 -2.67 -5.39 16.36
N VAL A 206 -3.66 -5.22 15.46
CA VAL A 206 -4.55 -4.05 15.43
C VAL A 206 -5.47 -4.05 16.65
N GLY A 207 -6.15 -5.16 16.90
CA GLY A 207 -7.09 -5.27 18.02
C GLY A 207 -6.39 -5.23 19.36
N ILE A 208 -5.24 -5.89 19.52
CA ILE A 208 -4.48 -5.87 20.77
C ILE A 208 -3.90 -4.48 21.06
N GLU A 209 -3.38 -3.77 20.05
CA GLU A 209 -2.97 -2.37 20.22
C GLU A 209 -4.15 -1.50 20.65
N ALA A 210 -5.25 -1.55 19.89
CA ALA A 210 -6.44 -0.73 20.15
C ALA A 210 -7.00 -0.99 21.56
N TYR A 211 -6.98 -2.24 22.01
CA TYR A 211 -7.36 -2.63 23.38
C TYR A 211 -6.52 -1.89 24.43
N TRP A 212 -5.20 -1.90 24.29
CA TRP A 212 -4.31 -1.26 25.26
C TRP A 212 -4.38 0.26 25.22
N HIS A 213 -4.48 0.86 24.03
CA HIS A 213 -4.73 2.29 23.87
C HIS A 213 -6.03 2.72 24.54
N LYS A 214 -7.10 1.93 24.37
CA LYS A 214 -8.40 2.18 25.01
C LYS A 214 -8.32 2.00 26.53
N ARG A 215 -7.68 0.93 27.00
CA ARG A 215 -7.53 0.62 28.43
C ARG A 215 -6.73 1.68 29.18
N PHE A 216 -5.71 2.25 28.55
CA PHE A 216 -4.86 3.30 29.13
C PHE A 216 -5.20 4.72 28.65
N ALA A 217 -6.34 4.93 27.99
CA ALA A 217 -6.73 6.23 27.43
C ALA A 217 -6.69 7.37 28.46
N LYS A 218 -7.06 7.12 29.72
CA LYS A 218 -7.01 8.11 30.81
C LYS A 218 -5.59 8.55 31.21
N LYS A 219 -4.56 7.84 30.75
CA LYS A 219 -3.14 8.08 31.04
C LYS A 219 -2.35 8.42 29.77
N ARG A 220 -3.04 8.68 28.66
CA ARG A 220 -2.45 8.99 27.36
C ARG A 220 -1.86 10.40 27.37
N LEU A 221 -0.64 10.52 26.87
CA LEU A 221 0.09 11.76 26.62
C LEU A 221 -0.05 12.10 25.13
N GLU A 222 0.91 12.82 24.53
CA GLU A 222 0.89 13.10 23.10
C GLU A 222 1.18 11.84 22.26
N GLY A 223 0.41 11.67 21.17
CA GLY A 223 0.59 10.56 20.24
C GLY A 223 0.29 9.19 20.87
N GLU A 224 1.28 8.30 20.90
CA GLU A 224 1.17 6.92 21.40
C GLU A 224 1.90 6.71 22.74
N TRP A 225 2.16 7.81 23.45
CA TRP A 225 2.84 7.80 24.75
C TRP A 225 1.85 7.83 25.91
N PHE A 226 2.23 7.25 27.04
CA PHE A 226 1.39 7.03 28.21
C PHE A 226 2.19 7.18 29.52
N ALA A 227 1.56 7.79 30.52
CA ALA A 227 2.07 7.85 31.90
C ALA A 227 1.62 6.61 32.70
N LEU A 228 2.25 5.46 32.43
CA LEU A 228 1.89 4.18 33.07
C LEU A 228 2.58 3.99 34.43
N ASN A 229 1.86 3.37 35.36
CA ASN A 229 2.39 2.97 36.67
C ASN A 229 2.75 1.47 36.71
N ASN A 230 3.39 1.04 37.80
CA ASN A 230 3.84 -0.35 37.95
C ASN A 230 2.71 -1.39 37.86
N ASN A 231 1.48 -1.04 38.25
CA ASN A 231 0.33 -1.95 38.12
C ASN A 231 -0.13 -2.07 36.67
N ASP A 232 -0.06 -0.99 35.89
CA ASP A 232 -0.36 -1.01 34.45
C ASP A 232 0.67 -1.85 33.68
N ILE A 233 1.96 -1.69 34.02
CA ILE A 233 3.05 -2.48 33.41
C ILE A 233 2.87 -3.96 33.74
N LYS A 234 2.53 -4.30 34.99
CA LYS A 234 2.21 -5.68 35.37
C LYS A 234 1.01 -6.22 34.61
N ALA A 235 -0.02 -5.41 34.38
CA ALA A 235 -1.19 -5.81 33.60
C ALA A 235 -0.81 -6.09 32.14
N PHE A 236 0.02 -5.24 31.53
CA PHE A 236 0.54 -5.44 30.17
C PHE A 236 1.40 -6.72 30.07
N LYS A 237 2.31 -6.94 31.04
CA LYS A 237 3.19 -8.14 31.11
C LYS A 237 2.47 -9.46 31.38
N ARG A 238 1.24 -9.42 31.92
CA ARG A 238 0.51 -10.64 32.31
C ARG A 238 -0.04 -11.41 31.10
N ARG A 239 -0.14 -10.79 29.93
CA ARG A 239 -0.64 -11.45 28.72
C ARG A 239 0.55 -12.04 27.94
N ARG A 240 0.64 -13.38 27.91
CA ARG A 240 1.60 -14.15 27.10
C ARG A 240 0.80 -15.08 26.19
N PHE A 241 0.91 -14.88 24.88
CA PHE A 241 0.46 -15.75 23.78
C PHE A 241 -1.00 -16.25 23.79
N MET A 242 -1.73 -15.99 22.71
CA MET A 242 -2.85 -16.80 22.24
C MET A 242 -2.76 -16.86 20.72
#